data_AF-A0A5C7VNY0-F1
#
_entry.id   AF-A0A5C7VNY0-F1
#
_cell.length_a   1.000
_cell.length_b   1.000
_cell.length_c   1.000
_cell.angle_alpha   90.00
_cell.angle_beta   90.00
_cell.angle_gamma   90.00
#
_symmetry.space_group_name_H-M   'P 1'
#
loop_
_entity.id
_entity.type
_entity.pdbx_description
1 polymer ?
#
loop_
_entity_poly.entity_id
_entity_poly.type
_entity_poly.pdbx_seq_one_letter_code
_entity_poly.pdbx_strand_id
1 'polypeptide(L)'
;MAESIKSDLDVLHLLQNFKERCEAHQEIRNKFNVSMNAILKEEYKAKNDLKEQEKVKSDKEGEYNEALKIYQEALKQAESDASEAAKKKITTQAEILQNALKGLEETGILGKQSTTNHQINNIDLILDVLAKGKLEEEKLNCSEIKIDDKTKEAEAKKKCLETKQALAVVAQLPSFVGRGATIEALTELPPVNALLFEKERLMALKEDVEKQIGRTKSKIALLQQKRDATQDEIDSLVKVKQHLIWARQANGGNDIKLSDLYKKSINESARRHMVIAVTRYLNTSTGPQRVMREIEYRLIDIKHAQALDSSETALRLWEGAIKQPINVLAAYHGSGMKREELAKLIVEALKAAGLFTIAGGVLN
;
A
#
# COMPACT_ATOMS: atom_id res chain seq x y z
N MET A 1 27.39 -22.11 -9.99
CA MET A 1 28.11 -23.36 -9.68
C MET A 1 27.08 -24.48 -9.63
N ALA A 2 27.15 -25.44 -10.56
CA ALA A 2 26.32 -26.63 -10.52
C ALA A 2 27.02 -27.65 -9.61
N GLU A 3 26.44 -27.97 -8.46
CA GLU A 3 26.92 -29.08 -7.64
C GLU A 3 26.73 -30.37 -8.44
N SER A 4 27.84 -31.06 -8.72
CA SER A 4 27.82 -32.35 -9.41
C SER A 4 27.04 -33.34 -8.56
N ILE A 5 26.06 -34.01 -9.16
CA ILE A 5 25.39 -35.20 -8.60
C ILE A 5 26.49 -36.21 -8.27
N LYS A 6 26.78 -36.40 -6.98
CA LYS A 6 28.04 -37.02 -6.50
C LYS A 6 27.93 -38.53 -6.25
N SER A 7 26.78 -39.17 -6.47
CA SER A 7 26.65 -40.61 -6.25
C SER A 7 25.61 -41.29 -7.16
N ASP A 8 25.86 -42.56 -7.51
CA ASP A 8 24.88 -43.46 -8.15
C ASP A 8 23.60 -43.61 -7.31
N LEU A 9 23.69 -43.34 -6.00
CA LEU A 9 22.56 -43.38 -5.05
C LEU A 9 21.57 -42.23 -5.28
N ASP A 10 22.05 -41.03 -5.57
CA ASP A 10 21.21 -39.86 -5.88
C ASP A 10 20.45 -40.04 -7.20
N VAL A 11 21.14 -40.63 -8.17
CA VAL A 11 20.57 -40.99 -9.47
C VAL A 11 19.50 -42.07 -9.28
N LEU A 12 19.82 -43.15 -8.56
CA LEU A 12 18.85 -44.22 -8.23
C LEU A 12 17.62 -43.69 -7.49
N HIS A 13 17.79 -42.78 -6.52
CA HIS A 13 16.66 -42.20 -5.79
C HIS A 13 15.79 -41.30 -6.69
N LEU A 14 16.39 -40.48 -7.55
CA LEU A 14 15.68 -39.68 -8.54
C LEU A 14 14.89 -40.55 -9.53
N LEU A 15 15.46 -41.70 -9.91
CA LEU A 15 14.87 -42.64 -10.84
C LEU A 15 13.75 -43.50 -10.21
N GLN A 16 13.90 -43.85 -8.93
CA GLN A 16 12.86 -44.49 -8.14
C GLN A 16 11.64 -43.56 -8.01
N ASN A 17 11.89 -42.28 -7.67
CA ASN A 17 10.87 -41.24 -7.62
C ASN A 17 10.20 -41.02 -8.99
N PHE A 18 10.96 -41.08 -10.10
CA PHE A 18 10.41 -41.00 -11.45
C PHE A 18 9.43 -42.14 -11.73
N LYS A 19 9.83 -43.38 -11.42
CA LYS A 19 9.00 -44.56 -11.60
C LYS A 19 7.70 -44.49 -10.78
N GLU A 20 7.81 -44.21 -9.48
CA GLU A 20 6.65 -44.08 -8.57
C GLU A 20 5.68 -42.98 -9.02
N ARG A 21 6.21 -41.84 -9.49
CA ARG A 21 5.38 -40.75 -10.01
C ARG A 21 4.75 -41.07 -11.37
N CYS A 22 5.43 -41.79 -12.25
CA CYS A 22 4.85 -42.27 -13.50
C CYS A 22 3.69 -43.25 -13.26
N GLU A 23 3.77 -44.08 -12.22
CA GLU A 23 2.72 -45.04 -11.85
C GLU A 23 1.50 -44.35 -11.18
N ALA A 24 1.70 -43.22 -10.48
CA ALA A 24 0.64 -42.41 -9.84
C ALA A 24 -0.06 -41.37 -10.76
N HIS A 25 -0.07 -41.59 -12.08
CA HIS A 25 -0.29 -40.55 -13.09
C HIS A 25 -1.66 -39.83 -13.07
N GLN A 26 -2.73 -40.49 -12.59
CA GLN A 26 -4.05 -39.86 -12.41
C GLN A 26 -4.09 -38.95 -11.17
N GLU A 27 -3.41 -39.33 -10.08
CA GLU A 27 -3.32 -38.50 -8.89
C GLU A 27 -2.48 -37.24 -9.14
N ILE A 28 -1.45 -37.34 -9.97
CA ILE A 28 -0.61 -36.19 -10.34
C ILE A 28 -1.42 -35.13 -11.07
N ARG A 29 -2.22 -35.52 -12.08
CA ARG A 29 -3.08 -34.57 -12.81
C ARG A 29 -4.10 -33.92 -11.89
N ASN A 30 -4.68 -34.68 -10.97
CA ASN A 30 -5.62 -34.16 -9.97
C ASN A 30 -4.92 -33.20 -8.98
N LYS A 31 -3.72 -33.54 -8.48
CA LYS A 31 -2.91 -32.66 -7.61
C LYS A 31 -2.49 -31.37 -8.33
N PHE A 32 -2.11 -31.44 -9.60
CA PHE A 32 -1.81 -30.25 -10.42
C PHE A 32 -3.03 -29.37 -10.63
N ASN A 33 -4.18 -29.97 -10.97
CA ASN A 33 -5.42 -29.21 -11.13
C ASN A 33 -5.81 -28.50 -9.82
N VAL A 34 -5.68 -29.18 -8.67
CA VAL A 34 -5.96 -28.57 -7.36
C VAL A 34 -4.99 -27.42 -7.05
N SER A 35 -3.69 -27.61 -7.25
CA SER A 35 -2.67 -26.59 -6.98
C SER A 35 -2.82 -25.38 -7.92
N MET A 36 -2.98 -25.62 -9.22
CA MET A 36 -3.18 -24.57 -10.22
C MET A 36 -4.47 -23.78 -9.98
N ASN A 37 -5.57 -24.47 -9.65
CA ASN A 37 -6.82 -23.80 -9.30
C ASN A 37 -6.70 -22.95 -8.03
N ALA A 38 -5.93 -23.40 -7.03
CA ALA A 38 -5.66 -22.62 -5.83
C ALA A 38 -4.84 -21.35 -6.15
N ILE A 39 -3.76 -21.48 -6.94
CA ILE A 39 -2.92 -20.34 -7.37
C ILE A 39 -3.76 -19.34 -8.18
N LEU A 40 -4.51 -19.82 -9.17
CA LEU A 40 -5.37 -18.98 -10.01
C LEU A 40 -6.44 -18.28 -9.18
N LYS A 41 -7.06 -18.96 -8.22
CA LYS A 41 -8.04 -18.36 -7.32
C LYS A 41 -7.43 -17.26 -6.45
N GLU A 42 -6.25 -17.49 -5.90
CA GLU A 42 -5.54 -16.48 -5.09
C GLU A 42 -5.07 -15.29 -5.93
N GLU A 43 -4.50 -15.53 -7.12
CA GLU A 43 -4.06 -14.49 -8.05
C GLU A 43 -5.25 -13.65 -8.52
N TYR A 44 -6.31 -14.31 -8.97
CA TYR A 44 -7.53 -13.67 -9.46
C TYR A 44 -8.19 -12.84 -8.37
N LYS A 45 -8.33 -13.40 -7.17
CA LYS A 45 -8.84 -12.68 -6.00
C LYS A 45 -8.00 -11.44 -5.71
N ALA A 46 -6.69 -11.57 -5.56
CA ALA A 46 -5.82 -10.43 -5.23
C ALA A 46 -5.84 -9.32 -6.29
N LYS A 47 -5.87 -9.68 -7.59
CA LYS A 47 -5.97 -8.71 -8.68
C LYS A 47 -7.32 -8.02 -8.73
N ASN A 48 -8.40 -8.77 -8.60
CA ASN A 48 -9.74 -8.21 -8.64
C ASN A 48 -10.01 -7.35 -7.41
N ASP A 49 -9.57 -7.77 -6.22
CA ASP A 49 -9.69 -6.98 -5.01
C ASP A 49 -8.99 -5.62 -5.20
N LEU A 50 -7.78 -5.60 -5.78
CA LEU A 50 -7.07 -4.32 -6.02
C LEU A 50 -7.76 -3.46 -7.09
N LYS A 51 -8.23 -4.05 -8.20
CA LYS A 51 -8.96 -3.32 -9.25
C LYS A 51 -10.29 -2.77 -8.77
N GLU A 52 -11.01 -3.55 -7.97
CA GLU A 52 -12.28 -3.12 -7.39
C GLU A 52 -12.05 -1.98 -6.41
N GLN A 53 -11.00 -2.06 -5.58
CA GLN A 53 -10.60 -0.94 -4.73
C GLN A 53 -10.23 0.30 -5.55
N GLU A 54 -9.50 0.18 -6.67
CA GLU A 54 -9.19 1.32 -7.54
C GLU A 54 -10.46 1.98 -8.10
N LYS A 55 -11.41 1.17 -8.56
CA LYS A 55 -12.68 1.65 -9.11
C LYS A 55 -13.54 2.31 -8.04
N VAL A 56 -13.80 1.62 -6.94
CA VAL A 56 -14.64 2.13 -5.85
C VAL A 56 -13.98 3.36 -5.21
N LYS A 57 -12.64 3.37 -5.07
CA LYS A 57 -11.90 4.57 -4.67
C LYS A 57 -12.20 5.72 -5.62
N SER A 58 -12.09 5.52 -6.94
CA SER A 58 -12.35 6.59 -7.92
C SER A 58 -13.75 7.17 -7.79
N ASP A 59 -14.76 6.32 -7.58
CA ASP A 59 -16.14 6.76 -7.39
C ASP A 59 -16.29 7.57 -6.09
N LYS A 60 -15.73 7.08 -4.97
CA LYS A 60 -15.74 7.78 -3.68
C LYS A 60 -14.91 9.06 -3.65
N GLU A 61 -13.84 9.10 -4.43
CA GLU A 61 -13.03 10.30 -4.65
C GLU A 61 -13.86 11.37 -5.37
N GLY A 62 -14.69 10.98 -6.32
CA GLY A 62 -15.68 11.85 -6.96
C GLY A 62 -16.69 12.41 -5.96
N GLU A 63 -17.27 11.55 -5.11
CA GLU A 63 -18.19 11.97 -4.04
C GLU A 63 -17.53 12.94 -3.05
N TYR A 64 -16.28 12.69 -2.66
CA TYR A 64 -15.51 13.57 -1.80
C TYR A 64 -15.28 14.94 -2.44
N ASN A 65 -14.84 14.97 -3.69
CA ASN A 65 -14.58 16.23 -4.42
C ASN A 65 -15.86 17.06 -4.61
N GLU A 66 -16.99 16.42 -4.86
CA GLU A 66 -18.28 17.10 -4.98
C GLU A 66 -18.74 17.65 -3.62
N ALA A 67 -18.65 16.85 -2.54
CA ALA A 67 -18.96 17.31 -1.19
C ALA A 67 -18.10 18.51 -0.77
N LEU A 68 -16.82 18.47 -1.12
CA LEU A 68 -15.84 19.53 -0.88
C LEU A 68 -16.19 20.81 -1.63
N LYS A 69 -16.63 20.71 -2.89
CA LYS A 69 -17.11 21.85 -3.69
C LYS A 69 -18.39 22.45 -3.11
N ILE A 70 -19.38 21.63 -2.76
CA ILE A 70 -20.64 22.10 -2.16
C ILE A 70 -20.37 22.78 -0.81
N TYR A 71 -19.45 22.24 -0.01
CA TYR A 71 -19.01 22.88 1.23
C TYR A 71 -18.38 24.26 0.97
N GLN A 72 -17.52 24.37 -0.04
CA GLN A 72 -16.91 25.65 -0.43
C GLN A 72 -17.96 26.68 -0.89
N GLU A 73 -19.00 26.25 -1.61
CA GLU A 73 -20.12 27.12 -2.00
C GLU A 73 -20.96 27.59 -0.80
N ALA A 74 -21.18 26.71 0.18
CA ALA A 74 -21.85 27.08 1.43
C ALA A 74 -21.03 28.10 2.23
N LEU A 75 -19.70 27.94 2.29
CA LEU A 75 -18.80 28.93 2.90
C LEU A 75 -18.88 30.29 2.20
N LYS A 76 -18.87 30.33 0.86
CA LYS A 76 -19.02 31.58 0.09
C LYS A 76 -20.35 32.29 0.37
N GLN A 77 -21.45 31.54 0.46
CA GLN A 77 -22.76 32.12 0.75
C GLN A 77 -22.82 32.71 2.17
N ALA A 78 -22.24 32.02 3.14
CA ALA A 78 -22.20 32.47 4.53
C ALA A 78 -21.36 33.75 4.74
N GLU A 79 -20.47 34.10 3.80
CA GLU A 79 -19.77 35.40 3.82
C GLU A 79 -20.67 36.59 3.48
N SER A 80 -21.76 36.34 2.74
CA SER A 80 -22.76 37.35 2.40
C SER A 80 -23.99 37.33 3.31
N ASP A 81 -24.23 36.22 4.00
CA ASP A 81 -25.39 36.01 4.88
C ASP A 81 -24.96 35.30 6.18
N ALA A 82 -24.89 36.06 7.28
CA ALA A 82 -24.53 35.54 8.60
C ALA A 82 -25.72 34.90 9.36
N SER A 83 -26.83 34.61 8.67
CA SER A 83 -28.03 34.04 9.27
C SER A 83 -27.81 32.67 9.94
N GLU A 84 -28.65 32.36 10.91
CA GLU A 84 -28.77 31.02 11.52
C GLU A 84 -28.93 29.91 10.45
N ALA A 85 -29.61 30.23 9.35
CA ALA A 85 -29.84 29.32 8.23
C ALA A 85 -28.54 29.02 7.46
N ALA A 86 -27.72 30.04 7.19
CA ALA A 86 -26.40 29.85 6.60
C ALA A 86 -25.49 29.03 7.52
N LYS A 87 -25.58 29.26 8.85
CA LYS A 87 -24.82 28.49 9.82
C LYS A 87 -25.18 27.00 9.78
N LYS A 88 -26.47 26.69 9.84
CA LYS A 88 -26.99 25.31 9.76
C LYS A 88 -26.57 24.63 8.44
N LYS A 89 -26.57 25.37 7.32
CA LYS A 89 -26.15 24.86 6.02
C LYS A 89 -24.68 24.44 6.03
N ILE A 90 -23.77 25.23 6.58
CA ILE A 90 -22.34 24.87 6.69
C ILE A 90 -22.18 23.59 7.52
N THR A 91 -22.83 23.49 8.68
CA THR A 91 -22.74 22.31 9.54
C THR A 91 -23.21 21.05 8.80
N THR A 92 -24.37 21.11 8.12
CA THR A 92 -24.85 19.98 7.31
C THR A 92 -23.89 19.60 6.20
N GLN A 93 -23.26 20.58 5.52
CA GLN A 93 -22.29 20.27 4.47
C GLN A 93 -20.96 19.73 5.03
N ALA A 94 -20.56 20.14 6.25
CA ALA A 94 -19.39 19.57 6.92
C ALA A 94 -19.62 18.09 7.27
N GLU A 95 -20.82 17.73 7.73
CA GLU A 95 -21.20 16.33 7.98
C GLU A 95 -21.18 15.49 6.70
N ILE A 96 -21.68 16.03 5.59
CA ILE A 96 -21.62 15.37 4.27
C ILE A 96 -20.16 15.16 3.85
N LEU A 97 -19.31 16.17 3.99
CA LEU A 97 -17.87 16.06 3.70
C LEU A 97 -17.19 14.99 4.57
N GLN A 98 -17.51 14.93 5.87
CA GLN A 98 -17.01 13.91 6.78
C GLN A 98 -17.43 12.50 6.35
N ASN A 99 -18.69 12.33 6.00
CA ASN A 99 -19.22 11.05 5.53
C ASN A 99 -18.57 10.63 4.20
N ALA A 100 -18.31 11.58 3.30
CA ALA A 100 -17.61 11.30 2.05
C ALA A 100 -16.15 10.87 2.28
N LEU A 101 -15.44 11.54 3.20
CA LEU A 101 -14.06 11.19 3.56
C LEU A 101 -13.98 9.80 4.23
N LYS A 102 -14.95 9.47 5.09
CA LYS A 102 -15.09 8.13 5.69
C LYS A 102 -15.41 7.06 4.65
N GLY A 103 -16.34 7.36 3.74
CA GLY A 103 -16.67 6.47 2.62
C GLY A 103 -15.47 6.20 1.72
N LEU A 104 -14.60 7.20 1.50
CA LEU A 104 -13.34 7.05 0.78
C LEU A 104 -12.37 6.13 1.55
N GLU A 105 -12.24 6.30 2.87
CA GLU A 105 -11.38 5.44 3.71
C GLU A 105 -11.83 3.96 3.71
N GLU A 106 -13.14 3.73 3.69
CA GLU A 106 -13.75 2.39 3.68
C GLU A 106 -13.50 1.62 2.37
N THR A 107 -13.01 2.28 1.31
CA THR A 107 -12.67 1.62 0.03
C THR A 107 -11.40 0.76 0.07
N GLY A 108 -10.77 0.62 1.25
CA GLY A 108 -9.62 -0.27 1.46
C GLY A 108 -8.29 0.48 1.52
N ILE A 109 -7.19 -0.20 1.18
CA ILE A 109 -5.84 0.38 1.35
C ILE A 109 -5.62 1.60 0.45
N LEU A 110 -6.20 1.61 -0.75
CA LEU A 110 -6.09 2.73 -1.68
C LEU A 110 -6.93 3.94 -1.24
N GLY A 111 -8.08 3.68 -0.62
CA GLY A 111 -8.92 4.67 0.03
C GLY A 111 -8.23 5.37 1.17
N LYS A 112 -7.69 4.58 2.12
CA LYS A 112 -6.87 5.06 3.23
C LYS A 112 -5.70 5.95 2.77
N GLN A 113 -5.03 5.57 1.68
CA GLN A 113 -3.96 6.38 1.11
C GLN A 113 -4.48 7.75 0.65
N SER A 114 -5.61 7.78 -0.07
CA SER A 114 -6.22 9.02 -0.55
C SER A 114 -6.65 9.92 0.60
N THR A 115 -7.41 9.36 1.55
CA THR A 115 -7.88 10.08 2.75
C THR A 115 -6.71 10.68 3.53
N THR A 116 -5.65 9.89 3.76
CA THR A 116 -4.46 10.36 4.47
C THR A 116 -3.74 11.48 3.72
N ASN A 117 -3.60 11.38 2.39
CA ASN A 117 -3.02 12.44 1.58
C ASN A 117 -3.85 13.73 1.62
N HIS A 118 -5.19 13.63 1.54
CA HIS A 118 -6.07 14.80 1.68
C HIS A 118 -5.90 15.47 3.04
N GLN A 119 -5.85 14.69 4.12
CA GLN A 119 -5.68 15.22 5.46
C GLN A 119 -4.32 15.91 5.64
N ILE A 120 -3.22 15.31 5.14
CA ILE A 120 -1.88 15.93 5.14
C ILE A 120 -1.89 17.24 4.35
N ASN A 121 -2.44 17.25 3.14
CA ASN A 121 -2.48 18.44 2.29
C ASN A 121 -3.29 19.57 2.93
N ASN A 122 -4.41 19.25 3.61
CA ASN A 122 -5.20 20.23 4.34
C ASN A 122 -4.45 20.80 5.55
N ILE A 123 -3.72 19.96 6.30
CA ILE A 123 -2.84 20.43 7.38
C ILE A 123 -1.75 21.34 6.81
N ASP A 124 -1.09 20.96 5.71
CA ASP A 124 -0.05 21.76 5.06
C ASP A 124 -0.55 23.13 4.59
N LEU A 125 -1.80 23.20 4.11
CA LEU A 125 -2.41 24.48 3.73
C LEU A 125 -2.58 25.42 4.93
N ILE A 126 -3.07 24.90 6.06
CA ILE A 126 -3.26 25.69 7.30
C ILE A 126 -1.91 26.14 7.85
N LEU A 127 -0.92 25.25 7.81
CA LEU A 127 0.44 25.47 8.22
C LEU A 127 1.15 26.55 7.37
N ASP A 128 0.95 26.56 6.05
CA ASP A 128 1.47 27.60 5.15
C ASP A 128 0.87 28.98 5.45
N VAL A 129 -0.42 29.01 5.80
CA VAL A 129 -1.10 30.23 6.24
C VAL A 129 -0.51 30.77 7.53
N LEU A 130 -0.35 29.91 8.54
CA LEU A 130 0.24 30.25 9.83
C LEU A 130 1.69 30.72 9.70
N ALA A 131 2.47 30.10 8.81
CA ALA A 131 3.87 30.46 8.61
C ALA A 131 4.06 31.79 7.86
N LYS A 132 3.15 32.14 6.95
CA LYS A 132 3.27 33.36 6.13
C LYS A 132 2.74 34.62 6.80
N GLY A 133 2.02 34.52 7.93
CA GLY A 133 1.41 35.67 8.61
C GLY A 133 0.47 36.51 7.72
N LYS A 134 0.04 35.97 6.56
CA LYS A 134 -0.68 36.70 5.51
C LYS A 134 -2.20 36.64 5.64
N LEU A 135 -2.70 35.95 6.65
CA LEU A 135 -4.07 36.08 7.13
C LEU A 135 -3.95 36.70 8.51
N GLU A 136 -4.17 38.01 8.60
CA GLU A 136 -4.11 38.74 9.86
C GLU A 136 -5.02 38.07 10.90
N GLU A 137 -4.52 37.97 12.13
CA GLU A 137 -5.03 37.16 13.24
C GLU A 137 -6.45 37.49 13.76
N GLU A 138 -7.23 38.36 13.11
CA GLU A 138 -8.50 38.84 13.70
C GLU A 138 -9.80 38.29 13.11
N LYS A 139 -9.73 37.37 12.14
CA LYS A 139 -10.73 36.33 11.81
C LYS A 139 -10.42 35.84 10.41
N LEU A 140 -10.60 34.55 10.12
CA LEU A 140 -10.79 34.06 8.75
C LEU A 140 -12.07 34.67 8.15
N ASN A 141 -12.10 35.97 7.91
CA ASN A 141 -13.20 36.66 7.26
C ASN A 141 -12.77 37.05 5.84
N CYS A 142 -12.97 36.14 4.88
CA CYS A 142 -12.50 36.35 3.52
C CYS A 142 -13.19 37.54 2.83
N SER A 143 -14.33 38.01 3.35
CA SER A 143 -15.02 39.21 2.87
C SER A 143 -14.29 40.53 3.19
N GLU A 144 -13.46 40.55 4.23
CA GLU A 144 -12.73 41.75 4.70
C GLU A 144 -11.37 41.94 4.02
N ILE A 145 -10.91 40.95 3.25
CA ILE A 145 -9.65 41.04 2.49
C ILE A 145 -9.76 42.11 1.41
N LYS A 146 -9.01 43.20 1.57
CA LYS A 146 -8.87 44.29 0.59
C LYS A 146 -7.41 44.44 0.19
N ILE A 147 -7.12 44.28 -1.10
CA ILE A 147 -5.78 44.45 -1.68
C ILE A 147 -5.94 45.38 -2.88
N ASP A 148 -5.06 46.38 -3.00
CA ASP A 148 -5.14 47.41 -4.07
C ASP A 148 -5.11 46.81 -5.49
N ASP A 149 -4.49 45.63 -5.62
CA ASP A 149 -4.46 44.83 -6.84
C ASP A 149 -5.61 43.80 -6.84
N LYS A 150 -6.62 44.04 -7.67
CA LYS A 150 -7.82 43.18 -7.80
C LYS A 150 -7.50 41.72 -8.12
N THR A 151 -6.42 41.46 -8.85
CA THR A 151 -6.01 40.08 -9.19
C THR A 151 -5.47 39.38 -7.95
N LYS A 152 -4.65 40.08 -7.15
CA LYS A 152 -4.16 39.57 -5.86
C LYS A 152 -5.26 39.46 -4.81
N GLU A 153 -6.25 40.36 -4.83
CA GLU A 153 -7.42 40.30 -3.96
C GLU A 153 -8.24 39.01 -4.21
N ALA A 154 -8.51 38.69 -5.48
CA ALA A 154 -9.24 37.47 -5.84
C ALA A 154 -8.48 36.20 -5.43
N GLU A 155 -7.15 36.19 -5.62
CA GLU A 155 -6.29 35.07 -5.21
C GLU A 155 -6.26 34.89 -3.68
N ALA A 156 -6.15 35.98 -2.92
CA ALA A 156 -6.18 35.95 -1.46
C ALA A 156 -7.54 35.47 -0.92
N LYS A 157 -8.65 35.92 -1.50
CA LYS A 157 -10.00 35.45 -1.16
C LYS A 157 -10.18 33.96 -1.43
N LYS A 158 -9.69 33.50 -2.59
CA LYS A 158 -9.68 32.07 -2.93
C LYS A 158 -8.90 31.26 -1.89
N LYS A 159 -7.68 31.68 -1.56
CA LYS A 159 -6.83 31.02 -0.56
C LYS A 159 -7.48 30.99 0.83
N CYS A 160 -8.14 32.06 1.23
CA CYS A 160 -8.88 32.11 2.51
C CYS A 160 -10.03 31.10 2.55
N LEU A 161 -10.81 30.98 1.46
CA LEU A 161 -11.87 29.97 1.35
C LEU A 161 -11.33 28.54 1.37
N GLU A 162 -10.23 28.28 0.65
CA GLU A 162 -9.54 26.98 0.69
C GLU A 162 -9.03 26.65 2.10
N THR A 163 -8.58 27.66 2.87
CA THR A 163 -8.13 27.48 4.25
C THR A 163 -9.29 27.13 5.19
N LYS A 164 -10.44 27.81 5.07
CA LYS A 164 -11.67 27.46 5.81
C LYS A 164 -12.13 26.04 5.51
N GLN A 165 -12.01 25.63 4.25
CA GLN A 165 -12.33 24.27 3.83
C GLN A 165 -11.36 23.25 4.43
N ALA A 166 -10.06 23.54 4.42
CA ALA A 166 -9.06 22.69 5.06
C ALA A 166 -9.30 22.56 6.57
N LEU A 167 -9.74 23.63 7.23
CA LEU A 167 -10.12 23.60 8.65
C LEU A 167 -11.26 22.63 8.92
N ALA A 168 -12.27 22.58 8.04
CA ALA A 168 -13.37 21.63 8.18
C ALA A 168 -12.90 20.18 8.10
N VAL A 169 -11.93 19.89 7.22
CA VAL A 169 -11.34 18.54 7.12
C VAL A 169 -10.48 18.23 8.34
N VAL A 170 -9.64 19.18 8.79
CA VAL A 170 -8.77 19.00 9.96
C VAL A 170 -9.57 18.86 11.25
N ALA A 171 -10.69 19.55 11.38
CA ALA A 171 -11.57 19.45 12.55
C ALA A 171 -12.19 18.04 12.73
N GLN A 172 -12.20 17.22 11.68
CA GLN A 172 -12.69 15.83 11.72
C GLN A 172 -11.62 14.85 12.23
N LEU A 173 -10.35 15.28 12.32
CA LEU A 173 -9.26 14.42 12.77
C LEU A 173 -9.35 14.17 14.28
N PRO A 174 -8.92 12.99 14.77
CA PRO A 174 -9.03 12.60 16.19
C PRO A 174 -8.53 13.66 17.17
N SER A 175 -7.40 14.29 16.86
CA SER A 175 -6.76 15.33 17.70
C SER A 175 -7.56 16.65 17.81
N PHE A 176 -8.60 16.81 16.98
CA PHE A 176 -9.41 18.03 16.90
C PHE A 176 -10.92 17.76 17.09
N VAL A 177 -11.34 16.51 17.33
CA VAL A 177 -12.73 16.15 17.61
C VAL A 177 -13.24 16.96 18.81
N GLY A 178 -14.39 17.62 18.64
CA GLY A 178 -15.00 18.50 19.65
C GLY A 178 -14.61 19.98 19.51
N ARG A 179 -13.57 20.32 18.74
CA ARG A 179 -13.26 21.72 18.37
C ARG A 179 -13.95 22.18 17.08
N GLY A 180 -14.59 21.29 16.32
CA GLY A 180 -15.13 21.60 14.99
C GLY A 180 -16.63 21.90 14.88
N ALA A 181 -17.38 21.86 15.98
CA ALA A 181 -18.85 21.81 15.91
C ALA A 181 -19.53 23.18 15.68
N THR A 182 -18.80 24.30 15.73
CA THR A 182 -19.36 25.64 15.55
C THR A 182 -18.59 26.44 14.51
N ILE A 183 -19.28 27.30 13.77
CA ILE A 183 -18.66 28.20 12.78
C ILE A 183 -17.69 29.17 13.45
N GLU A 184 -17.95 29.57 14.70
CA GLU A 184 -16.97 30.33 15.49
C GLU A 184 -15.66 29.55 15.67
N ALA A 185 -15.71 28.22 15.87
CA ALA A 185 -14.50 27.41 16.00
C ALA A 185 -13.78 27.13 14.66
N LEU A 186 -14.46 27.29 13.52
CA LEU A 186 -13.84 27.30 12.18
C LEU A 186 -13.21 28.66 11.81
N THR A 187 -13.39 29.69 12.66
CA THR A 187 -12.71 30.98 12.50
C THR A 187 -11.41 31.09 13.29
N GLU A 188 -11.16 30.16 14.22
CA GLU A 188 -9.92 30.08 15.00
C GLU A 188 -8.98 29.03 14.41
N LEU A 189 -7.73 29.41 14.16
CA LEU A 189 -6.73 28.49 13.65
C LEU A 189 -6.32 27.49 14.76
N PRO A 190 -6.21 26.18 14.46
CA PRO A 190 -5.76 25.20 15.43
C PRO A 190 -4.33 25.48 15.88
N PRO A 191 -3.95 25.11 17.13
CA PRO A 191 -2.58 25.29 17.59
C PRO A 191 -1.58 24.58 16.66
N VAL A 192 -0.53 25.30 16.26
CA VAL A 192 0.54 24.79 15.37
C VAL A 192 1.07 23.43 15.85
N ASN A 193 1.31 23.27 17.14
CA ASN A 193 1.81 22.02 17.70
C ASN A 193 0.86 20.84 17.47
N ALA A 194 -0.45 21.06 17.60
CA ALA A 194 -1.44 20.01 17.36
C ALA A 194 -1.47 19.61 15.88
N LEU A 195 -1.36 20.58 14.96
CA LEU A 195 -1.28 20.32 13.52
C LEU A 195 -0.03 19.51 13.17
N LEU A 196 1.11 19.85 13.78
CA LEU A 196 2.38 19.15 13.56
C LEU A 196 2.34 17.70 14.04
N PHE A 197 1.81 17.44 15.24
CA PHE A 197 1.68 16.08 15.76
C PHE A 197 0.72 15.25 14.91
N GLU A 198 -0.40 15.84 14.49
CA GLU A 198 -1.36 15.15 13.64
C GLU A 198 -0.79 14.86 12.24
N LYS A 199 0.00 15.78 11.69
CA LYS A 199 0.74 15.57 10.44
C LYS A 199 1.72 14.41 10.57
N GLU A 200 2.50 14.33 11.66
CA GLU A 200 3.43 13.22 11.89
C GLU A 200 2.70 11.87 11.95
N ARG A 201 1.57 11.85 12.68
CA ARG A 201 0.71 10.67 12.77
C ARG A 201 0.25 10.22 11.38
N LEU A 202 -0.21 11.15 10.55
CA LEU A 202 -0.68 10.88 9.20
C LEU A 202 0.47 10.48 8.25
N MET A 203 1.66 11.06 8.39
CA MET A 203 2.84 10.68 7.62
C MET A 203 3.27 9.24 7.92
N ALA A 204 3.25 8.82 9.20
CA ALA A 204 3.51 7.43 9.58
C ALA A 204 2.46 6.47 8.99
N LEU A 205 1.18 6.85 9.03
CA LEU A 205 0.10 6.06 8.42
C LEU A 205 0.21 5.98 6.89
N LYS A 206 0.63 7.08 6.24
CA LYS A 206 0.85 7.11 4.80
C LYS A 206 1.93 6.10 4.39
N GLU A 207 3.06 6.10 5.09
CA GLU A 207 4.14 5.16 4.81
C GLU A 207 3.70 3.71 5.00
N ASP A 208 2.95 3.43 6.07
CA ASP A 208 2.39 2.09 6.33
C ASP A 208 1.48 1.64 5.18
N VAL A 209 0.57 2.50 4.73
CA VAL A 209 -0.32 2.21 3.60
C VAL A 209 0.46 2.01 2.30
N GLU A 210 1.49 2.81 2.03
CA GLU A 210 2.36 2.66 0.87
C GLU A 210 3.11 1.32 0.88
N LYS A 211 3.63 0.92 2.04
CA LYS A 211 4.21 -0.42 2.24
C LYS A 211 3.17 -1.50 1.94
N GLN A 212 1.96 -1.43 2.50
CA GLN A 212 0.90 -2.41 2.24
C GLN A 212 0.52 -2.54 0.75
N ILE A 213 0.45 -1.42 0.03
CA ILE A 213 0.23 -1.41 -1.43
C ILE A 213 1.39 -2.11 -2.15
N GLY A 214 2.63 -1.77 -1.81
CA GLY A 214 3.83 -2.40 -2.38
C GLY A 214 3.90 -3.91 -2.14
N ARG A 215 3.55 -4.36 -0.92
CA ARG A 215 3.46 -5.79 -0.57
C ARG A 215 2.39 -6.50 -1.37
N THR A 216 1.21 -5.88 -1.54
CA THR A 216 0.09 -6.45 -2.32
C THR A 216 0.49 -6.63 -3.78
N LYS A 217 1.10 -5.61 -4.40
CA LYS A 217 1.62 -5.70 -5.78
C LYS A 217 2.69 -6.79 -5.91
N SER A 218 3.61 -6.87 -4.96
CA SER A 218 4.65 -7.91 -4.92
C SER A 218 4.06 -9.32 -4.81
N LYS A 219 3.04 -9.50 -3.95
CA LYS A 219 2.32 -10.78 -3.82
C LYS A 219 1.65 -11.19 -5.14
N ILE A 220 0.98 -10.26 -5.82
CA ILE A 220 0.36 -10.53 -7.12
C ILE A 220 1.42 -10.98 -8.14
N ALA A 221 2.55 -10.27 -8.22
CA ALA A 221 3.63 -10.61 -9.14
C ALA A 221 4.23 -12.00 -8.85
N LEU A 222 4.42 -12.34 -7.56
CA LEU A 222 4.89 -13.67 -7.15
C LEU A 222 3.89 -14.78 -7.48
N LEU A 223 2.59 -14.54 -7.30
CA LEU A 223 1.54 -15.49 -7.68
C LEU A 223 1.50 -15.74 -9.20
N GLN A 224 1.69 -14.68 -10.00
CA GLN A 224 1.84 -14.81 -11.46
C GLN A 224 3.06 -15.65 -11.83
N GLN A 225 4.22 -15.37 -11.24
CA GLN A 225 5.43 -16.16 -11.48
C GLN A 225 5.24 -17.63 -11.05
N LYS A 226 4.51 -17.87 -9.95
CA LYS A 226 4.21 -19.22 -9.48
C LYS A 226 3.33 -19.97 -10.47
N ARG A 227 2.31 -19.30 -11.01
CA ARG A 227 1.43 -19.84 -12.05
C ARG A 227 2.24 -20.20 -13.29
N ASP A 228 3.07 -19.28 -13.78
CA ASP A 228 3.85 -19.48 -15.00
C ASP A 228 4.85 -20.65 -14.82
N ALA A 229 5.53 -20.73 -13.67
CA ALA A 229 6.38 -21.88 -13.34
C ALA A 229 5.58 -23.20 -13.24
N THR A 230 4.37 -23.17 -12.69
CA THR A 230 3.49 -24.35 -12.64
C THR A 230 3.11 -24.81 -14.05
N GLN A 231 2.81 -23.86 -14.94
CA GLN A 231 2.49 -24.16 -16.33
C GLN A 231 3.71 -24.76 -17.06
N ASP A 232 4.91 -24.22 -16.87
CA ASP A 232 6.15 -24.77 -17.43
C ASP A 232 6.44 -26.20 -16.95
N GLU A 233 6.15 -26.50 -15.68
CA GLU A 233 6.23 -27.86 -15.14
C GLU A 233 5.24 -28.79 -15.86
N ILE A 234 3.98 -28.38 -15.99
CA ILE A 234 2.93 -29.17 -16.65
C ILE A 234 3.31 -29.46 -18.10
N ASP A 235 3.72 -28.45 -18.87
CA ASP A 235 4.11 -28.60 -20.27
C ASP A 235 5.31 -29.54 -20.43
N SER A 236 6.25 -29.46 -19.50
CA SER A 236 7.40 -30.36 -19.47
C SER A 236 6.99 -31.80 -19.18
N LEU A 237 6.12 -32.03 -18.19
CA LEU A 237 5.61 -33.36 -17.84
C LEU A 237 4.74 -33.98 -18.94
N VAL A 238 3.96 -33.17 -19.66
CA VAL A 238 3.21 -33.62 -20.85
C VAL A 238 4.18 -34.10 -21.94
N LYS A 239 5.26 -33.35 -22.20
CA LYS A 239 6.31 -33.76 -23.15
C LYS A 239 7.03 -35.04 -22.70
N VAL A 240 7.30 -35.20 -21.40
CA VAL A 240 7.83 -36.46 -20.84
C VAL A 240 6.93 -37.63 -21.21
N LYS A 241 5.62 -37.50 -20.94
CA LYS A 241 4.64 -38.55 -21.25
C LYS A 241 4.60 -38.86 -22.75
N GLN A 242 4.62 -37.85 -23.60
CA GLN A 242 4.64 -38.03 -25.05
C GLN A 242 5.88 -38.83 -25.49
N HIS A 243 7.05 -38.49 -24.96
CA HIS A 243 8.28 -39.21 -25.25
C HIS A 243 8.28 -40.64 -24.69
N LEU A 244 7.65 -40.91 -23.54
CA LEU A 244 7.48 -42.29 -23.05
C LEU A 244 6.61 -43.13 -24.00
N ILE A 245 5.53 -42.56 -24.54
CA ILE A 245 4.66 -43.23 -25.52
C ILE A 245 5.44 -43.56 -26.79
N TRP A 246 6.18 -42.58 -27.34
CA TRP A 246 7.00 -42.79 -28.52
C TRP A 246 8.14 -43.81 -28.29
N ALA A 247 8.73 -43.81 -27.10
CA ALA A 247 9.74 -44.79 -26.74
C ALA A 247 9.15 -46.21 -26.74
N ARG A 248 7.96 -46.41 -26.15
CA ARG A 248 7.25 -47.69 -26.15
C ARG A 248 6.88 -48.15 -27.57
N GLN A 249 6.37 -47.23 -28.40
CA GLN A 249 6.02 -47.53 -29.80
C GLN A 249 7.26 -47.97 -30.60
N ALA A 250 8.38 -47.26 -30.45
CA ALA A 250 9.65 -47.62 -31.08
C ALA A 250 10.24 -48.94 -30.57
N ASN A 251 9.82 -49.40 -29.39
CA ASN A 251 10.22 -50.67 -28.80
C ASN A 251 9.23 -51.82 -29.05
N GLY A 252 8.42 -51.72 -30.11
CA GLY A 252 7.46 -52.77 -30.49
C GLY A 252 6.30 -52.91 -29.50
N GLY A 253 5.96 -51.85 -28.77
CA GLY A 253 4.87 -51.86 -27.78
C GLY A 253 5.29 -52.34 -26.38
N ASN A 254 6.54 -52.78 -26.21
CA ASN A 254 7.08 -53.20 -24.92
C ASN A 254 7.57 -52.00 -24.11
N ASP A 255 7.26 -51.99 -22.82
CA ASP A 255 7.76 -50.96 -21.91
C ASP A 255 9.29 -51.06 -21.78
N ILE A 256 9.95 -49.90 -21.75
CA ILE A 256 11.40 -49.80 -21.59
C ILE A 256 11.68 -49.61 -20.11
N LYS A 257 12.42 -50.54 -19.49
CA LYS A 257 12.91 -50.33 -18.14
C LYS A 257 14.13 -49.45 -18.19
N LEU A 258 14.36 -48.69 -17.12
CA LEU A 258 15.50 -47.80 -17.05
C LEU A 258 16.84 -48.55 -17.14
N SER A 259 16.92 -49.76 -16.57
CA SER A 259 18.08 -50.64 -16.70
C SER A 259 18.42 -51.01 -18.15
N ASP A 260 17.45 -50.92 -19.05
CA ASP A 260 17.63 -51.29 -20.45
C ASP A 260 18.29 -50.16 -21.26
N LEU A 261 18.33 -48.93 -20.73
CA LEU A 261 19.04 -47.80 -21.35
C LEU A 261 20.53 -48.06 -21.55
N TYR A 262 21.12 -48.88 -20.67
CA TYR A 262 22.54 -49.24 -20.70
C TYR A 262 22.82 -50.50 -21.55
N LYS A 263 21.78 -51.20 -22.02
CA LYS A 263 21.92 -52.42 -22.82
C LYS A 263 22.03 -52.07 -24.30
N LYS A 264 23.08 -52.57 -24.96
CA LYS A 264 23.30 -52.37 -26.41
C LYS A 264 22.16 -52.91 -27.28
N SER A 265 21.38 -53.87 -26.78
CA SER A 265 20.29 -54.56 -27.47
C SER A 265 18.99 -53.76 -27.60
N ILE A 266 18.85 -52.62 -26.94
CA ILE A 266 17.65 -51.77 -27.09
C ILE A 266 17.65 -51.04 -28.43
N ASN A 267 16.46 -50.89 -29.02
CA ASN A 267 16.25 -50.05 -30.20
C ASN A 267 16.71 -48.60 -29.93
N GLU A 268 17.54 -48.05 -30.81
CA GLU A 268 18.17 -46.74 -30.61
C GLU A 268 17.17 -45.58 -30.55
N SER A 269 16.11 -45.62 -31.36
CA SER A 269 15.04 -44.62 -31.35
C SER A 269 14.26 -44.65 -30.02
N ALA A 270 13.93 -45.84 -29.56
CA ALA A 270 13.34 -46.08 -28.25
C ALA A 270 14.24 -45.53 -27.11
N ARG A 271 15.56 -45.81 -27.16
CA ARG A 271 16.53 -45.27 -26.20
C ARG A 271 16.53 -43.75 -26.20
N ARG A 272 16.58 -43.13 -27.38
CA ARG A 272 16.64 -41.67 -27.53
C ARG A 272 15.42 -40.98 -26.90
N HIS A 273 14.21 -41.49 -27.18
CA HIS A 273 13.00 -40.93 -26.59
C HIS A 273 12.95 -41.09 -25.06
N MET A 274 13.40 -42.25 -24.55
CA MET A 274 13.48 -42.48 -23.11
C MET A 274 14.49 -41.54 -22.43
N VAL A 275 15.66 -41.31 -23.04
CA VAL A 275 16.64 -40.32 -22.53
C VAL A 275 16.04 -38.92 -22.51
N ILE A 276 15.34 -38.49 -23.57
CA ILE A 276 14.67 -37.18 -23.60
C ILE A 276 13.60 -37.08 -22.49
N ALA A 277 12.82 -38.13 -22.27
CA ALA A 277 11.81 -38.17 -21.20
C ALA A 277 12.46 -38.01 -19.82
N VAL A 278 13.52 -38.76 -19.53
CA VAL A 278 14.26 -38.67 -18.25
C VAL A 278 14.87 -37.28 -18.08
N THR A 279 15.57 -36.75 -19.09
CA THR A 279 16.18 -35.41 -19.02
C THR A 279 15.13 -34.32 -18.79
N ARG A 280 14.00 -34.37 -19.50
CA ARG A 280 12.91 -33.40 -19.30
C ARG A 280 12.31 -33.48 -17.91
N TYR A 281 12.13 -34.70 -17.38
CA TYR A 281 11.62 -34.90 -16.03
C TYR A 281 12.60 -34.35 -14.99
N LEU A 282 13.89 -34.64 -15.11
CA LEU A 282 14.90 -34.08 -14.21
C LEU A 282 14.92 -32.55 -14.26
N ASN A 283 14.72 -31.97 -15.44
CA ASN A 283 14.63 -30.52 -15.62
C ASN A 283 13.39 -29.90 -14.95
N THR A 284 12.30 -30.64 -14.73
CA THR A 284 11.15 -30.09 -13.98
C THR A 284 11.49 -29.91 -12.50
N SER A 285 12.25 -30.85 -11.94
CA SER A 285 12.69 -30.78 -10.54
C SER A 285 13.74 -29.70 -10.27
N THR A 286 14.60 -29.41 -11.25
CA THR A 286 15.68 -28.42 -11.09
C THR A 286 15.31 -27.01 -11.55
N GLY A 287 14.33 -26.88 -12.46
CA GLY A 287 13.82 -25.60 -12.94
C GLY A 287 12.53 -25.18 -12.22
N PRO A 288 11.34 -25.45 -12.80
CA PRO A 288 10.05 -25.03 -12.26
C PRO A 288 9.84 -25.29 -10.76
N GLN A 289 10.15 -26.49 -10.26
CA GLN A 289 9.94 -26.82 -8.85
C GLN A 289 10.83 -26.03 -7.90
N ARG A 290 12.03 -25.61 -8.35
CA ARG A 290 12.92 -24.76 -7.56
C ARG A 290 12.37 -23.33 -7.49
N VAL A 291 11.93 -22.80 -8.63
CA VAL A 291 11.32 -21.47 -8.72
C VAL A 291 10.09 -21.37 -7.83
N MET A 292 9.19 -22.37 -7.88
CA MET A 292 8.01 -22.39 -7.03
C MET A 292 8.33 -22.41 -5.53
N ARG A 293 9.34 -23.18 -5.11
CA ARG A 293 9.79 -23.20 -3.71
C ARG A 293 10.36 -21.86 -3.27
N GLU A 294 11.18 -21.23 -4.10
CA GLU A 294 11.71 -19.89 -3.82
C GLU A 294 10.56 -18.87 -3.68
N ILE A 295 9.57 -18.93 -4.55
CA ILE A 295 8.38 -18.07 -4.48
C ILE A 295 7.61 -18.30 -3.17
N GLU A 296 7.47 -19.54 -2.71
CA GLU A 296 6.81 -19.85 -1.43
C GLU A 296 7.52 -19.20 -0.25
N TYR A 297 8.85 -19.25 -0.20
CA TYR A 297 9.61 -18.53 0.83
C TYR A 297 9.41 -17.02 0.74
N ARG A 298 9.45 -16.43 -0.46
CA ARG A 298 9.18 -14.99 -0.65
C ARG A 298 7.78 -14.59 -0.22
N LEU A 299 6.77 -15.44 -0.43
CA LEU A 299 5.40 -15.21 0.03
C LEU A 299 5.29 -15.27 1.56
N ILE A 300 6.07 -16.15 2.21
CA ILE A 300 6.19 -16.21 3.68
C ILE A 300 6.87 -14.94 4.20
N ASP A 301 7.97 -14.51 3.58
CA ASP A 301 8.68 -13.29 3.95
C ASP A 301 7.79 -12.05 3.87
N ILE A 302 6.92 -11.94 2.85
CA ILE A 302 5.94 -10.86 2.77
C ILE A 302 5.01 -10.86 3.99
N LYS A 303 4.54 -12.02 4.45
CA LYS A 303 3.67 -12.12 5.64
C LYS A 303 4.39 -11.70 6.91
N HIS A 304 5.65 -12.12 7.07
CA HIS A 304 6.47 -11.70 8.21
C HIS A 304 6.74 -10.20 8.17
N ALA A 305 7.07 -9.66 7.00
CA ALA A 305 7.30 -8.23 6.85
C ALA A 305 6.05 -7.40 7.18
N GLN A 306 4.85 -7.84 6.78
CA GLN A 306 3.60 -7.16 7.14
C GLN A 306 3.37 -7.10 8.66
N ALA A 307 3.75 -8.15 9.41
CA ALA A 307 3.67 -8.14 10.87
C ALA A 307 4.70 -7.18 11.50
N LEU A 308 5.89 -7.07 10.90
CA LEU A 308 6.92 -6.12 11.32
C LEU A 308 6.52 -4.67 11.02
N ASP A 309 5.94 -4.41 9.84
CA ASP A 309 5.48 -3.08 9.42
C ASP A 309 4.49 -2.51 10.46
N SER A 310 3.55 -3.32 10.96
CA SER A 310 2.61 -2.91 12.01
C SER A 310 3.30 -2.50 13.33
N SER A 311 4.38 -3.21 13.68
CA SER A 311 5.16 -2.91 14.89
C SER A 311 6.01 -1.65 14.71
N GLU A 312 6.62 -1.48 13.53
CA GLU A 312 7.39 -0.29 13.17
C GLU A 312 6.50 0.96 13.19
N THR A 313 5.32 0.89 12.58
CA THR A 313 4.33 1.97 12.57
C THR A 313 3.89 2.32 14.00
N ALA A 314 3.60 1.33 14.84
CA ALA A 314 3.26 1.58 16.24
C ALA A 314 4.41 2.24 17.03
N LEU A 315 5.66 1.83 16.81
CA LEU A 315 6.83 2.44 17.43
C LEU A 315 7.01 3.88 16.99
N ARG A 316 6.89 4.18 15.69
CA ARG A 316 6.99 5.57 15.19
C ARG A 316 5.89 6.45 15.74
N LEU A 317 4.66 5.95 15.79
CA LEU A 317 3.54 6.66 16.41
C LEU A 317 3.82 6.94 17.89
N TRP A 318 4.38 5.97 18.63
CA TRP A 318 4.79 6.17 20.01
C TRP A 318 5.93 7.21 20.14
N GLU A 319 6.93 7.16 19.28
CA GLU A 319 8.05 8.12 19.31
C GLU A 319 7.61 9.55 18.99
N GLY A 320 6.79 9.73 17.96
CA GLY A 320 6.28 11.04 17.54
C GLY A 320 5.21 11.61 18.47
N ALA A 321 4.24 10.78 18.91
CA ALA A 321 3.10 11.26 19.68
C ALA A 321 3.31 11.30 21.20
N ILE A 322 4.27 10.53 21.74
CA ILE A 322 4.46 10.40 23.19
C ILE A 322 5.86 10.82 23.61
N LYS A 323 6.90 10.20 23.05
CA LYS A 323 8.29 10.41 23.48
C LYS A 323 8.76 11.86 23.26
N GLN A 324 8.51 12.43 22.07
CA GLN A 324 8.90 13.81 21.79
C GLN A 324 8.21 14.84 22.72
N PRO A 325 6.88 14.84 22.91
CA PRO A 325 6.23 15.71 23.88
C PRO A 325 6.73 15.56 25.31
N ILE A 326 6.98 14.32 25.76
CA ILE A 326 7.52 14.06 27.12
C ILE A 326 8.92 14.66 27.27
N ASN A 327 9.79 14.50 26.27
CA ASN A 327 11.14 15.06 26.32
C ASN A 327 11.12 16.60 26.37
N VAL A 328 10.19 17.22 25.64
CA VAL A 328 9.95 18.67 25.69
C VAL A 328 9.47 19.11 27.08
N LEU A 329 8.51 18.40 27.67
CA LEU A 329 8.03 18.67 29.03
C LEU A 329 9.11 18.46 30.10
N ALA A 330 9.91 17.40 29.96
CA ALA A 330 11.04 17.11 30.84
C ALA A 330 12.12 18.20 30.73
N ALA A 331 12.42 18.68 29.52
CA ALA A 331 13.31 19.82 29.32
C ALA A 331 12.76 21.10 29.96
N TYR A 332 11.45 21.38 29.79
CA TYR A 332 10.79 22.53 30.43
C TYR A 332 10.96 22.52 31.95
N HIS A 333 10.62 21.39 32.60
CA HIS A 333 10.66 21.27 34.05
C HIS A 333 12.08 21.06 34.62
N GLY A 334 12.99 20.46 33.84
CA GLY A 334 14.36 20.16 34.27
C GLY A 334 15.36 21.29 34.05
N SER A 335 15.13 22.18 33.07
CA SER A 335 16.06 23.27 32.72
C SER A 335 15.60 24.66 33.16
N GLY A 336 14.34 24.81 33.62
CA GLY A 336 13.76 26.11 33.94
C GLY A 336 13.52 27.00 32.71
N MET A 337 13.42 26.40 31.52
CA MET A 337 13.14 27.09 30.26
C MET A 337 11.87 27.94 30.35
N LYS A 338 11.93 29.16 29.82
CA LYS A 338 10.75 30.03 29.71
C LYS A 338 9.79 29.48 28.65
N ARG A 339 8.49 29.85 28.72
CA ARG A 339 7.46 29.35 27.79
C ARG A 339 7.77 29.69 26.33
N GLU A 340 8.44 30.82 26.08
CA GLU A 340 8.86 31.24 24.75
C GLU A 340 9.99 30.38 24.19
N GLU A 341 10.92 29.93 25.04
CA GLU A 341 12.01 29.01 24.68
C GLU A 341 11.47 27.61 24.41
N LEU A 342 10.46 27.18 25.18
CA LEU A 342 9.75 25.93 24.95
C LEU A 342 9.07 25.90 23.57
N ALA A 343 8.38 26.99 23.19
CA ALA A 343 7.74 27.10 21.89
C ALA A 343 8.76 27.03 20.74
N LYS A 344 9.91 27.70 20.88
CA LYS A 344 11.01 27.59 19.91
C LYS A 344 11.59 26.17 19.83
N LEU A 345 11.82 25.53 20.98
CA LEU A 345 12.36 24.17 21.03
C LEU A 345 11.42 23.15 20.37
N ILE A 346 10.10 23.29 20.59
CA ILE A 346 9.08 22.46 19.94
C ILE A 346 9.14 22.67 18.42
N VAL A 347 9.15 23.92 17.97
CA VAL A 347 9.22 24.23 16.52
C VAL A 347 10.53 23.74 15.90
N GLU A 348 11.67 23.87 16.58
CA GLU A 348 12.97 23.39 16.09
C GLU A 348 13.09 21.87 16.09
N ALA A 349 12.61 21.18 17.12
CA ALA A 349 12.57 19.73 17.17
C ALA A 349 11.67 19.15 16.06
N LEU A 350 10.54 19.80 15.79
CA LEU A 350 9.62 19.41 14.73
C LEU A 350 10.21 19.72 13.33
N LYS A 351 10.92 20.84 13.16
CA LYS A 351 11.69 21.11 11.92
C LYS A 351 12.79 20.07 11.69
N ALA A 352 13.55 19.71 12.72
CA ALA A 352 14.62 18.72 12.64
C ALA A 352 14.09 17.31 12.32
N ALA A 353 12.84 17.00 12.71
CA ALA A 353 12.14 15.78 12.34
C ALA A 353 11.62 15.79 10.88
N GLY A 354 11.85 16.85 10.10
CA GLY A 354 11.41 16.93 8.70
C GLY A 354 9.91 17.21 8.52
N LEU A 355 9.20 17.55 9.61
CA LEU A 355 7.76 17.80 9.61
C LEU A 355 7.34 19.11 8.91
N PHE A 356 8.33 19.97 8.62
CA PHE A 356 8.15 21.22 7.91
C PHE A 356 9.40 21.57 7.10
N THR A 357 9.20 21.86 5.82
CA THR A 357 10.14 22.63 5.02
C THR A 357 9.53 24.00 4.77
N ILE A 358 10.04 25.04 5.44
CA ILE A 358 9.79 26.42 5.01
C ILE A 358 10.58 26.57 3.70
N ALA A 359 9.89 26.55 2.56
CA ALA A 359 10.48 27.04 1.32
C ALA A 359 10.94 28.48 1.59
N GLY A 360 12.25 28.69 1.48
CA GLY A 360 12.94 29.84 2.05
C GLY A 360 12.31 31.20 1.74
N GLY A 361 12.24 32.05 2.76
CA GLY A 361 11.74 33.40 2.62
C GLY A 361 11.66 34.14 3.95
N VAL A 362 12.83 34.54 4.46
CA VAL A 362 13.06 35.68 5.37
C VAL A 362 12.64 35.49 6.84
N LEU A 363 13.61 35.04 7.66
CA LEU A 363 13.84 35.63 8.98
C LEU A 363 15.12 36.46 8.85
N ASN A 364 14.95 37.72 8.48
CA ASN A 364 15.83 38.82 8.84
C ASN A 364 14.94 39.95 9.33
#